data_AF-A0A4Y1RNC1-F1
#
_entry.id   AF-A0A4Y1RNC1-F1
#
_cell.length_a   1.000
_cell.length_b   1.000
_cell.length_c   1.000
_cell.angle_alpha   90.00
_cell.angle_beta   90.00
_cell.angle_gamma   90.00
#
_symmetry.space_group_name_H-M   'P 1'
#
loop_
_entity.id
_entity.type
_entity.pdbx_description
1 polymer ?
#
loop_
_entity_poly.entity_id
_entity_poly.type
_entity_poly.pdbx_seq_one_letter_code
_entity_poly.pdbx_strand_id
1 'polypeptide(L)'
;MWKRHSCLRIRPAIYNDKEVFGRERDTFLLPEDITQLAGMEEIGATVVAVYMRYLHDVLKQANMCSMVGFIDPATPSLVLLIVRQREETVYFSGSSARKSCGRAGRKSVIWKTLSGTPKQPSNVECGYYVMRFMRDIIMDPSLAFEKKYAKGNQEAPYPKKQLMKSGMKWAEFVCQIIEQGNY
;
A
#
# COMPACT_ATOMS: atom_id res chain seq x y z
N MET A 1 7.70 19.74 -20.96
CA MET A 1 8.16 19.25 -22.28
C MET A 1 9.13 18.11 -22.02
N TRP A 2 8.66 16.85 -22.12
CA TRP A 2 9.48 15.67 -21.87
C TRP A 2 10.51 15.57 -22.99
N LYS A 3 11.79 15.79 -22.68
CA LYS A 3 12.86 15.71 -23.68
C LYS A 3 12.98 14.26 -24.13
N ARG A 4 12.76 14.06 -25.44
CA ARG A 4 12.94 12.81 -26.19
C ARG A 4 14.42 12.43 -26.29
N HIS A 5 15.03 11.98 -25.21
CA HIS A 5 16.28 11.22 -25.30
C HIS A 5 16.16 10.01 -24.39
N SER A 6 16.53 8.83 -24.93
CA SER A 6 16.48 7.50 -24.32
C SER A 6 15.11 6.83 -24.11
N CYS A 7 14.42 6.52 -25.21
CA CYS A 7 13.64 5.28 -25.28
C CYS A 7 14.63 4.10 -25.40
N LEU A 8 15.33 3.78 -24.32
CA LEU A 8 16.27 2.66 -24.19
C LEU A 8 15.65 1.70 -23.18
N ARG A 9 15.47 0.43 -23.58
CA ARG A 9 14.98 -0.71 -22.77
C ARG A 9 15.08 -0.44 -21.27
N ILE A 10 13.95 -0.05 -20.65
CA ILE A 10 13.85 -0.04 -19.19
C ILE A 10 13.94 -1.50 -18.78
N ARG A 11 15.09 -1.91 -18.22
CA ARG A 11 15.21 -3.22 -17.61
C ARG A 11 14.24 -3.27 -16.44
N PRO A 12 13.54 -4.39 -16.20
CA PRO A 12 12.74 -4.54 -14.99
C PRO A 12 13.59 -4.21 -13.77
N ALA A 13 13.14 -3.28 -12.94
CA ALA A 13 13.77 -3.05 -11.65
C ALA A 13 13.39 -4.21 -10.73
N ILE A 14 14.39 -4.82 -10.10
CA ILE A 14 14.22 -5.96 -9.18
C ILE A 14 14.29 -5.41 -7.77
N TYR A 15 13.31 -5.79 -6.93
CA TYR A 15 13.27 -5.40 -5.53
C TYR A 15 13.19 -6.64 -4.65
N ASN A 16 14.19 -6.85 -3.79
CA ASN A 16 14.10 -7.89 -2.76
C ASN A 16 13.24 -7.38 -1.61
N ASP A 17 12.09 -8.00 -1.35
CA ASP A 17 11.14 -7.51 -0.35
C ASP A 17 11.25 -8.14 1.05
N LYS A 18 12.37 -8.81 1.35
CA LYS A 18 12.57 -9.49 2.65
C LYS A 18 12.31 -8.59 3.85
N GLU A 19 12.77 -7.34 3.81
CA GLU A 19 12.56 -6.38 4.89
C GLU A 19 11.08 -5.97 5.06
N VAL A 20 10.30 -5.95 3.98
CA VAL A 20 8.92 -5.43 3.98
C VAL A 20 7.91 -6.52 4.32
N PHE A 21 8.05 -7.70 3.72
CA PHE A 21 7.09 -8.80 3.86
C PHE A 21 7.61 -9.98 4.68
N GLY A 22 8.86 -9.92 5.18
CA GLY A 22 9.46 -10.97 6.00
C GLY A 22 9.82 -12.25 5.25
N ARG A 23 9.77 -12.23 3.91
CA ARG A 23 10.13 -13.36 3.03
C ARG A 23 10.95 -12.87 1.84
N GLU A 24 11.93 -13.65 1.44
CA GLU A 24 12.69 -13.38 0.22
C GLU A 24 11.79 -13.56 -0.99
N ARG A 25 11.63 -12.47 -1.74
CA ARG A 25 10.96 -12.45 -3.03
C ARG A 25 11.46 -11.26 -3.81
N ASP A 26 11.49 -11.43 -5.12
CA ASP A 26 11.80 -10.37 -6.05
C ASP A 26 10.51 -9.82 -6.65
N THR A 27 10.33 -8.51 -6.56
CA THR A 27 9.28 -7.77 -7.27
C THR A 27 9.88 -7.19 -8.54
N PHE A 28 9.26 -7.46 -9.69
CA PHE A 28 9.69 -6.96 -11.00
C PHE A 28 8.79 -5.83 -11.44
N LEU A 29 9.33 -4.62 -11.55
CA LEU A 29 8.59 -3.47 -12.04
C LEU A 29 8.73 -3.35 -13.56
N LEU A 30 7.61 -3.46 -14.28
CA LEU A 30 7.58 -3.43 -15.73
C LEU A 30 7.19 -2.04 -16.28
N PRO A 31 7.53 -1.69 -17.52
CA PRO A 31 7.07 -0.47 -18.16
C PRO A 31 5.53 -0.33 -18.17
N GLU A 32 4.81 -1.45 -18.28
CA GLU A 32 3.36 -1.51 -18.26
C GLU A 32 2.80 -0.96 -16.95
N ASP A 33 3.39 -1.33 -15.80
CA ASP A 33 3.00 -0.84 -14.47
C ASP A 33 3.09 0.70 -14.39
N ILE A 34 4.12 1.29 -15.02
CA ILE A 34 4.32 2.74 -15.08
C ILE A 34 3.24 3.39 -15.95
N THR A 35 2.96 2.82 -17.12
CA THR A 35 1.96 3.36 -18.04
C THR A 35 0.54 3.26 -17.47
N GLN A 36 0.20 2.16 -16.80
CA GLN A 36 -1.10 1.98 -16.15
C GLN A 36 -1.32 3.00 -15.04
N LEU A 37 -0.31 3.20 -14.18
CA LEU A 37 -0.37 4.22 -13.13
C LEU A 37 -0.50 5.64 -13.71
N ALA A 38 0.24 5.95 -14.79
CA ALA A 38 0.18 7.24 -15.45
C ALA A 38 -1.18 7.49 -16.14
N GLY A 39 -1.79 6.43 -16.68
CA GLY A 39 -3.11 6.45 -17.33
C GLY A 39 -4.29 6.49 -16.37
N MET A 40 -4.09 6.35 -15.05
CA MET A 40 -5.16 6.10 -14.08
C MET A 40 -5.98 4.85 -14.42
N GLU A 41 -5.32 3.81 -14.93
CA GLU A 41 -5.88 2.50 -15.26
C GLU A 41 -5.84 1.56 -14.05
N GLU A 42 -6.43 0.37 -14.17
CA GLU A 42 -6.36 -0.65 -13.13
C GLU A 42 -4.89 -1.05 -12.88
N ILE A 43 -4.44 -0.89 -11.64
CA ILE A 43 -3.05 -1.20 -11.26
C ILE A 43 -2.94 -2.59 -10.64
N GLY A 44 -1.86 -3.29 -10.98
CA GLY A 44 -1.55 -4.60 -10.45
C GLY A 44 -0.99 -4.59 -9.02
N ALA A 45 -0.87 -5.80 -8.45
CA ALA A 45 -0.25 -6.02 -7.14
C ALA A 45 1.21 -5.55 -7.07
N THR A 46 1.94 -5.54 -8.19
CA THR A 46 3.32 -5.03 -8.31
C THR A 46 3.41 -3.57 -7.89
N VAL A 47 2.55 -2.70 -8.46
CA VAL A 47 2.50 -1.27 -8.14
C VAL A 47 2.23 -1.06 -6.64
N VAL A 48 1.26 -1.81 -6.10
CA VAL A 48 0.92 -1.77 -4.67
C VAL A 48 2.09 -2.24 -3.80
N ALA A 49 2.80 -3.30 -4.18
CA ALA A 49 3.96 -3.81 -3.46
C ALA A 49 5.12 -2.81 -3.43
N VAL A 50 5.44 -2.19 -4.58
CA VAL A 50 6.46 -1.13 -4.66
C VAL A 50 6.05 0.08 -3.81
N TYR A 51 4.75 0.39 -3.72
CA TYR A 51 4.27 1.43 -2.82
C TYR A 51 4.40 1.06 -1.34
N MET A 52 4.15 -0.19 -0.97
CA MET A 52 4.38 -0.68 0.40
C MET A 52 5.86 -0.56 0.77
N ARG A 53 6.77 -0.84 -0.15
CA ARG A 53 8.22 -0.62 0.02
C ARG A 53 8.55 0.86 0.28
N TYR A 54 8.01 1.78 -0.53
CA TYR A 54 8.14 3.23 -0.27
C TYR A 54 7.69 3.60 1.15
N LEU A 55 6.50 3.13 1.56
CA LEU A 55 5.94 3.43 2.87
C LEU A 55 6.75 2.80 4.01
N HIS A 56 7.33 1.62 3.80
CA HIS A 56 8.27 1.00 4.73
C HIS A 56 9.51 1.86 4.93
N ASP A 57 10.07 2.43 3.85
CA ASP A 57 11.24 3.30 3.97
C ASP A 57 10.90 4.61 4.71
N VAL A 58 9.69 5.16 4.52
CA VAL A 58 9.18 6.28 5.32
C VAL A 58 9.11 5.91 6.81
N LEU A 59 8.59 4.72 7.14
CA LEU A 59 8.54 4.23 8.53
C LEU A 59 9.95 4.02 9.11
N LYS A 60 10.90 3.54 8.31
CA LYS A 60 12.30 3.33 8.70
C LYS A 60 12.96 4.66 9.05
N GLN A 61 12.78 5.67 8.22
CA GLN A 61 13.27 7.03 8.47
C GLN A 61 12.65 7.65 9.73
N ALA A 62 11.39 7.34 10.03
CA ALA A 62 10.71 7.82 11.23
C ALA A 62 10.96 6.96 12.48
N ASN A 63 11.77 5.91 12.40
CA ASN A 63 11.99 4.92 13.48
C ASN A 63 10.68 4.27 13.98
N MET A 64 9.75 3.99 13.06
CA MET A 64 8.42 3.45 13.32
C MET A 64 8.17 2.06 12.67
N CYS A 65 9.18 1.39 12.14
CA CYS A 65 9.02 0.05 11.52
C CYS A 65 8.37 -0.99 12.45
N SER A 66 8.59 -0.89 13.76
CA SER A 66 7.95 -1.82 14.73
C SER A 66 6.46 -1.55 14.94
N MET A 67 5.93 -0.42 14.44
CA MET A 67 4.54 -0.01 14.62
C MET A 67 3.62 -0.49 13.51
N VAL A 68 4.14 -0.89 12.35
CA VAL A 68 3.36 -1.25 11.17
C VAL A 68 4.01 -2.42 10.46
N GLY A 69 3.29 -3.54 10.35
CA GLY A 69 3.65 -4.64 9.45
C GLY A 69 2.82 -4.62 8.18
N PHE A 70 3.45 -4.91 7.03
CA PHE A 70 2.77 -5.09 5.74
C PHE A 70 2.50 -6.56 5.46
N ILE A 71 1.36 -6.85 4.83
CA ILE A 71 1.09 -8.17 4.25
C ILE A 71 1.18 -8.07 2.74
N ASP A 72 1.82 -9.08 2.18
CA ASP A 72 2.07 -9.21 0.76
C ASP A 72 0.76 -9.18 -0.06
N PRO A 73 0.63 -8.24 -1.04
CA PRO A 73 -0.58 -8.09 -1.84
C PRO A 73 -0.87 -9.27 -2.78
N ALA A 74 0.11 -10.14 -3.05
CA ALA A 74 -0.11 -11.40 -3.79
C ALA A 74 -0.82 -12.46 -2.92
N THR A 75 -1.03 -12.18 -1.63
CA THR A 75 -1.80 -13.06 -0.75
C THR A 75 -3.30 -12.86 -1.04
N PRO A 76 -4.04 -13.86 -1.52
CA PRO A 76 -5.40 -13.72 -2.08
C PRO A 76 -6.50 -13.36 -1.05
N SER A 77 -6.13 -12.94 0.16
CA SER A 77 -7.06 -12.79 1.28
C SER A 77 -7.21 -11.35 1.80
N LEU A 78 -6.27 -10.44 1.53
CA LEU A 78 -6.11 -9.25 2.38
C LEU A 78 -5.65 -8.04 1.56
N VAL A 79 -6.60 -7.19 1.16
CA VAL A 79 -6.35 -5.98 0.37
C VAL A 79 -5.67 -4.86 1.18
N LEU A 80 -5.71 -4.92 2.51
CA LEU A 80 -4.73 -4.21 3.33
C LEU A 80 -4.68 -4.73 4.76
N LEU A 81 -3.47 -4.89 5.30
CA LEU A 81 -3.25 -5.04 6.74
C LEU A 81 -2.14 -4.10 7.18
N ILE A 82 -2.45 -3.28 8.18
CA ILE A 82 -1.46 -2.61 9.02
C ILE A 82 -1.57 -3.27 10.39
N VAL A 83 -0.53 -4.00 10.77
CA VAL A 83 -0.43 -4.62 12.10
C VAL A 83 0.28 -3.65 13.03
N ARG A 84 -0.43 -3.13 14.05
CA ARG A 84 0.22 -2.35 15.11
C ARG A 84 0.67 -3.28 16.22
N GLN A 85 1.97 -3.59 16.27
CA GLN A 85 2.53 -4.60 17.20
C GLN A 85 2.28 -4.26 18.67
N ARG A 86 2.24 -2.98 19.04
CA ARG A 86 1.97 -2.55 20.43
C ARG A 86 0.57 -2.93 20.93
N GLU A 87 -0.38 -3.12 20.02
CA GLU A 87 -1.79 -3.39 20.37
C GLU A 87 -2.29 -4.70 19.76
N GLU A 88 -1.41 -5.49 19.12
CA GLU A 88 -1.75 -6.73 18.39
C GLU A 88 -3.00 -6.58 17.50
N THR A 89 -3.21 -5.36 16.97
CA THR A 89 -4.45 -4.97 16.28
C THR A 89 -4.20 -4.87 14.78
N VAL A 90 -5.18 -5.38 14.04
CA VAL A 90 -5.10 -5.56 12.60
C VAL A 90 -6.30 -4.86 11.94
N TYR A 91 -5.99 -3.86 11.11
CA TYR A 91 -6.99 -3.06 10.40
C TYR A 91 -7.11 -3.51 8.94
N PHE A 92 -8.34 -3.55 8.44
CA PHE A 92 -8.63 -3.79 7.03
C PHE A 92 -9.68 -2.82 6.50
N SER A 93 -9.50 -2.45 5.23
CA SER A 93 -10.48 -1.72 4.43
C SER A 93 -11.16 -2.71 3.50
N GLY A 94 -12.47 -2.96 3.69
CA GLY A 94 -13.29 -3.78 2.79
C GLY A 94 -14.31 -4.65 3.51
N SER A 95 -15.36 -5.05 2.78
CA SER A 95 -16.51 -5.81 3.31
C SER A 95 -16.25 -7.29 3.57
N SER A 96 -15.11 -7.84 3.08
CA SER A 96 -14.82 -9.27 3.10
C SER A 96 -13.73 -9.65 4.09
N ALA A 97 -13.91 -9.30 5.37
CA ALA A 97 -13.17 -10.00 6.43
C ALA A 97 -13.76 -11.39 6.63
N ARG A 98 -13.20 -12.38 5.96
CA ARG A 98 -13.45 -13.77 6.31
C ARG A 98 -12.90 -14.00 7.72
N LYS A 99 -13.80 -14.47 8.59
CA LYS A 99 -13.55 -14.85 9.98
C LYS A 99 -12.35 -15.80 10.07
N SER A 100 -11.41 -15.44 10.95
CA SER A 100 -10.44 -16.29 11.64
C SER A 100 -9.48 -17.16 10.81
N CYS A 101 -8.24 -16.69 10.66
CA CYS A 101 -7.05 -17.55 10.64
C CYS A 101 -6.44 -17.60 12.06
N GLY A 102 -7.16 -18.15 13.03
CA GLY A 102 -6.63 -18.41 14.37
C GLY A 102 -5.85 -19.72 14.40
N ARG A 103 -4.51 -19.68 14.37
CA ARG A 103 -3.69 -20.80 14.84
C ARG A 103 -3.72 -20.79 16.37
N ALA A 104 -4.17 -21.88 16.98
CA ALA A 104 -4.26 -22.04 18.43
C ALA A 104 -2.90 -21.77 19.11
N GLY A 105 -2.89 -20.97 20.20
CA GLY A 105 -1.75 -20.84 21.11
C GLY A 105 -1.02 -19.49 21.15
N ARG A 106 -1.36 -18.48 20.33
CA ARG A 106 -0.86 -17.10 20.48
C ARG A 106 -1.96 -16.18 21.02
N LYS A 107 -1.56 -15.10 21.71
CA LYS A 107 -2.45 -14.01 22.13
C LYS A 107 -3.41 -13.66 20.99
N SER A 108 -4.69 -13.48 21.32
CA SER A 108 -5.73 -13.26 20.32
C SER A 108 -5.53 -11.92 19.64
N VAL A 109 -5.09 -11.95 18.38
CA VAL A 109 -5.02 -10.79 17.50
C VAL A 109 -6.39 -10.12 17.43
N ILE A 110 -6.45 -8.80 17.66
CA ILE A 110 -7.69 -8.03 17.60
C ILE A 110 -7.91 -7.58 16.15
N TRP A 111 -9.03 -8.00 15.56
CA TRP A 111 -9.40 -7.64 14.20
C TRP A 111 -10.38 -6.47 14.21
N LYS A 112 -10.03 -5.35 13.57
CA LYS A 112 -10.90 -4.16 13.46
C LYS A 112 -11.30 -3.89 12.02
N THR A 113 -12.59 -4.00 11.74
CA THR A 113 -13.20 -3.55 10.48
C THR A 113 -13.39 -2.04 10.48
N LEU A 114 -12.76 -1.35 9.53
CA LEU A 114 -13.02 0.07 9.30
C LEU A 114 -14.10 0.21 8.22
N SER A 115 -15.37 0.18 8.64
CA SER A 115 -16.52 0.17 7.71
C SER A 115 -16.90 1.54 7.16
N GLY A 116 -16.37 2.62 7.73
CA GLY A 116 -16.56 3.99 7.26
C GLY A 116 -15.58 4.44 6.19
N THR A 117 -14.72 3.56 5.65
CA THR A 117 -13.72 3.95 4.64
C THR A 117 -14.36 4.43 3.34
N PRO A 118 -13.70 5.36 2.61
CA PRO A 118 -14.18 5.84 1.32
C PRO A 118 -14.51 4.68 0.37
N LYS A 119 -15.74 4.68 -0.15
CA LYS A 119 -16.16 3.68 -1.12
C LYS A 119 -15.73 4.08 -2.52
N GLN A 120 -15.05 3.17 -3.21
CA GLN A 120 -14.68 3.35 -4.60
C GLN A 120 -15.90 3.24 -5.52
N PRO A 121 -15.91 3.96 -6.65
CA PRO A 121 -17.01 3.90 -7.61
C PRO A 121 -16.97 2.64 -8.48
N SER A 122 -15.77 2.11 -8.78
CA SER A 122 -15.58 0.89 -9.57
C SER A 122 -14.42 0.05 -9.03
N ASN A 123 -14.15 -1.11 -9.65
CA ASN A 123 -12.97 -1.93 -9.35
C ASN A 123 -11.67 -1.33 -9.89
N VAL A 124 -11.72 -0.45 -10.90
CA VAL A 124 -10.53 0.14 -11.54
C VAL A 124 -9.71 0.94 -10.53
N GLU A 125 -10.37 1.71 -9.64
CA GLU A 125 -9.65 2.55 -8.67
C GLU A 125 -9.17 1.80 -7.42
N CYS A 126 -9.42 0.49 -7.32
CA CYS A 126 -9.24 -0.22 -6.06
C CYS A 126 -7.81 -0.17 -5.51
N GLY A 127 -6.81 -0.36 -6.38
CA GLY A 127 -5.41 -0.23 -5.99
C GLY A 127 -5.04 1.18 -5.51
N TYR A 128 -5.61 2.23 -6.11
CA TYR A 128 -5.34 3.62 -5.70
C TYR A 128 -5.96 3.92 -4.34
N TYR A 129 -7.16 3.41 -4.07
CA TYR A 129 -7.79 3.53 -2.75
C TYR A 129 -6.95 2.84 -1.69
N VAL A 130 -6.41 1.66 -1.99
CA VAL A 130 -5.50 0.92 -1.11
C VAL A 130 -4.22 1.69 -0.83
N MET A 131 -3.55 2.20 -1.86
CA MET A 131 -2.37 3.06 -1.71
C MET A 131 -2.69 4.28 -0.84
N ARG A 132 -3.78 4.99 -1.15
CA ARG A 132 -4.18 6.19 -0.41
C ARG A 132 -4.49 5.88 1.05
N PHE A 133 -5.21 4.81 1.32
CA PHE A 133 -5.60 4.40 2.65
C PHE A 133 -4.40 3.95 3.50
N MET A 134 -3.45 3.21 2.92
CA MET A 134 -2.17 2.91 3.59
C MET A 134 -1.44 4.16 4.05
N ARG A 135 -1.37 5.16 3.15
CA ARG A 135 -0.71 6.42 3.44
C ARG A 135 -1.42 7.17 4.56
N ASP A 136 -2.74 7.25 4.54
CA ASP A 136 -3.52 7.97 5.56
C ASP A 136 -3.32 7.36 6.96
N ILE A 137 -3.19 6.02 7.07
CA ILE A 137 -2.88 5.35 8.34
C ILE A 137 -1.45 5.64 8.80
N ILE A 138 -0.46 5.48 7.91
CA ILE A 138 0.97 5.66 8.28
C ILE A 138 1.29 7.11 8.63
N MET A 139 0.64 8.05 7.95
CA MET A 139 0.83 9.49 8.17
C MET A 139 -0.02 10.05 9.32
N ASP A 140 -0.83 9.23 9.99
CA ASP A 140 -1.60 9.58 11.18
C ASP A 140 -1.13 8.76 12.41
N PRO A 141 -0.03 9.15 13.07
CA PRO A 141 0.47 8.47 14.27
C PRO A 141 -0.55 8.44 15.43
N SER A 142 -1.50 9.37 15.42
CA SER A 142 -2.50 9.56 16.48
C SER A 142 -3.63 8.54 16.44
N LEU A 143 -3.73 7.74 15.37
CA LEU A 143 -4.82 6.78 15.15
C LEU A 143 -6.21 7.44 15.10
N ALA A 144 -6.29 8.73 14.76
CA ALA A 144 -7.57 9.42 14.63
C ALA A 144 -8.45 8.78 13.54
N PHE A 145 -7.84 8.09 12.58
CA PHE A 145 -8.54 7.30 11.57
C PHE A 145 -9.48 6.23 12.13
N GLU A 146 -9.25 5.69 13.34
CA GLU A 146 -10.16 4.70 13.95
C GLU A 146 -11.56 5.29 14.17
N LYS A 147 -11.60 6.52 14.70
CA LYS A 147 -12.84 7.26 14.93
C LYS A 147 -13.42 7.75 13.61
N LYS A 148 -12.56 8.22 12.71
CA LYS A 148 -12.96 8.70 11.39
C LYS A 148 -13.69 7.63 10.58
N TYR A 149 -13.15 6.41 10.52
CA TYR A 149 -13.70 5.30 9.75
C TYR A 149 -14.55 4.33 10.58
N ALA A 150 -15.02 4.78 11.75
CA ALA A 150 -15.92 4.01 12.60
C ALA A 150 -17.25 3.71 11.88
N LYS A 151 -17.94 2.67 12.35
CA LYS A 151 -19.27 2.29 11.82
C LYS A 151 -20.24 3.47 11.95
N GLY A 152 -20.86 3.86 10.84
CA GLY A 152 -21.77 5.02 10.76
C GLY A 152 -21.12 6.30 10.23
N ASN A 153 -19.79 6.38 10.22
CA ASN A 153 -19.04 7.53 9.68
C ASN A 153 -18.57 7.24 8.25
N GLN A 154 -19.53 7.13 7.32
CA GLN A 154 -19.18 6.85 5.92
C GLN A 154 -18.51 8.07 5.29
N GLU A 155 -17.23 7.92 4.96
CA GLU A 155 -16.48 8.96 4.27
C GLU A 155 -16.81 8.96 2.77
N ALA A 156 -16.76 10.17 2.20
CA ALA A 156 -16.92 10.37 0.77
C ALA A 156 -15.78 9.68 -0.01
N PRO A 157 -16.02 9.27 -1.28
CA PRO A 157 -14.97 8.76 -2.16
C PRO A 157 -13.75 9.69 -2.20
N TYR A 158 -12.54 9.13 -2.31
CA TYR A 158 -11.34 9.96 -2.42
C TYR A 158 -11.39 10.79 -3.70
N PRO A 159 -11.14 12.12 -3.63
CA PRO A 159 -11.03 12.94 -4.83
C PRO A 159 -9.89 12.42 -5.72
N LYS A 160 -10.10 12.39 -7.04
CA LYS A 160 -9.09 11.92 -8.01
C LYS A 160 -7.72 12.58 -7.81
N LYS A 161 -7.70 13.88 -7.48
CA LYS A 161 -6.48 14.64 -7.15
C LYS A 161 -5.69 14.04 -5.97
N GLN A 162 -6.35 13.48 -4.96
CA GLN A 162 -5.67 12.84 -3.83
C GLN A 162 -5.11 11.47 -4.21
N LEU A 163 -5.82 10.71 -5.04
CA LEU A 163 -5.33 9.43 -5.57
C LEU A 163 -4.07 9.64 -6.42
N MET A 164 -4.10 10.64 -7.31
CA MET A 164 -2.94 11.03 -8.13
C MET A 164 -1.74 11.46 -7.29
N LYS A 165 -1.93 12.09 -6.12
CA LYS A 165 -0.82 12.41 -5.21
C LYS A 165 -0.09 11.17 -4.69
N SER A 166 -0.82 10.08 -4.45
CA SER A 166 -0.19 8.80 -4.07
C SER A 166 0.59 8.22 -5.24
N GLY A 167 0.01 8.25 -6.46
CA GLY A 167 0.70 7.84 -7.69
C GLY A 167 1.96 8.66 -7.99
N MET A 168 1.93 9.97 -7.80
CA MET A 168 3.12 10.83 -7.98
C MET A 168 4.22 10.51 -6.98
N LYS A 169 3.88 10.26 -5.71
CA LYS A 169 4.88 9.84 -4.70
C LYS A 169 5.49 8.49 -5.02
N TRP A 170 4.70 7.56 -5.55
CA TRP A 170 5.21 6.30 -6.07
C TRP A 170 6.19 6.54 -7.23
N ALA A 171 5.84 7.41 -8.19
CA ALA A 171 6.70 7.69 -9.34
C ALA A 171 8.02 8.37 -8.94
N GLU A 172 7.98 9.33 -8.02
CA GLU A 172 9.18 9.95 -7.43
C GLU A 172 10.10 8.90 -6.81
N PHE A 173 9.54 7.97 -6.04
CA PHE A 173 10.29 6.89 -5.39
C PHE A 173 10.95 5.95 -6.41
N VAL A 174 10.19 5.52 -7.43
CA VAL A 174 10.72 4.66 -8.49
C VAL A 174 11.83 5.34 -9.26
N CYS A 175 11.68 6.62 -9.62
CA CYS A 175 12.74 7.39 -10.28
C CYS A 175 14.02 7.43 -9.44
N GLN A 176 13.90 7.68 -8.13
CA GLN A 176 15.07 7.70 -7.23
C GLN A 176 15.82 6.36 -7.22
N ILE A 177 15.10 5.24 -7.22
CA ILE A 177 15.74 3.91 -7.20
C ILE A 177 16.44 3.60 -8.53
N ILE A 178 15.77 3.91 -9.65
CA ILE A 178 16.33 3.72 -10.99
C ILE A 178 17.62 4.55 -11.16
N GLU A 179 17.61 5.80 -10.70
CA GLU A 179 18.77 6.70 -10.75
C GLU A 179 19.94 6.24 -9.86
N GLN A 180 19.64 5.65 -8.70
CA GLN A 180 20.66 5.16 -7.75
C GLN A 180 21.28 3.82 -8.15
N GLY A 181 20.73 3.11 -9.14
CA GLY A 181 21.22 1.80 -9.57
C GLY A 181 21.01 0.68 -8.54
N ASN A 182 20.07 0.88 -7.61
CA ASN A 182 19.78 -0.06 -6.52
C ASN A 182 18.80 -1.16 -6.98
N TYR A 183 19.23 -2.00 -7.93
CA TYR A 183 18.49 -3.18 -8.42
C TYR A 183 19.21 -4.49 -8.08
#